data_AF-A0A7X8XIJ0-F1
#
_entry.id   AF-A0A7X8XIJ0-F1
#
_cell.length_a   1.000
_cell.length_b   1.000
_cell.length_c   1.000
_cell.angle_alpha   90.00
_cell.angle_beta   90.00
_cell.angle_gamma   90.00
#
_symmetry.space_group_name_H-M   'P 1'
#
loop_
_entity.id
_entity.type
_entity.pdbx_description
1 polymer ?
#
loop_
_entity_poly.entity_id
_entity_poly.type
_entity_poly.pdbx_seq_one_letter_code
_entity_poly.pdbx_strand_id
1 'polypeptide(L)'
;MKTAHEGDNGVINMKTKQEIILMHIRDGKSQREISRVTGRDRKTIRKYIREYEEDRRKLLEHGGVETEEIVRSIVEKPKYDTSTREKKKLTDEVVKRIKFYLDENEKRIAMGIRKQVRKKIDIYEALVEEGIDIGYTTVCQAISKMLNESKEAFIRCEYKPGDTGGGYVSK
;
A
#
# COMPACT_ATOMS: atom_id res chain seq x y z
N MET A 1 -12.03 -22.47 33.48
CA MET A 1 -10.66 -22.39 32.93
C MET A 1 -10.55 -21.11 32.11
N LYS A 2 -9.74 -20.14 32.57
CA LYS A 2 -9.44 -18.92 31.79
C LYS A 2 -8.25 -19.24 30.91
N THR A 3 -8.44 -19.33 29.60
CA THR A 3 -7.34 -19.40 28.64
C THR A 3 -6.58 -18.06 28.71
N ALA A 4 -5.29 -18.14 29.04
CA ALA A 4 -4.40 -17.00 29.05
C ALA A 4 -4.40 -16.36 27.66
N HIS A 5 -4.79 -15.09 27.57
CA HIS A 5 -4.58 -14.32 26.36
C HIS A 5 -3.17 -13.76 26.41
N GLU A 6 -2.25 -14.50 25.79
CA GLU A 6 -0.93 -13.99 25.40
C GLU A 6 -1.13 -12.67 24.66
N GLY A 7 -0.42 -11.64 25.11
CA GLY A 7 -0.53 -10.29 24.60
C GLY A 7 -0.14 -10.24 23.13
N ASP A 8 -1.13 -10.22 22.24
CA ASP A 8 -0.92 -10.23 20.81
C ASP A 8 -1.25 -8.85 20.22
N ASN A 9 -0.17 -8.14 19.92
CA ASN A 9 -0.09 -6.79 19.36
C ASN A 9 -1.09 -6.51 18.24
N GLY A 10 -2.15 -5.72 18.51
CA GLY A 10 -2.90 -4.81 17.60
C GLY A 10 -3.50 -5.33 16.28
N VAL A 11 -2.97 -6.39 15.70
CA VAL A 11 -3.26 -6.95 14.38
C VAL A 11 -3.75 -8.37 14.63
N ILE A 12 -4.92 -8.66 14.08
CA ILE A 12 -5.54 -9.98 14.24
C ILE A 12 -4.77 -10.98 13.38
N ASN A 13 -4.48 -12.16 13.93
CA ASN A 13 -3.87 -13.23 13.15
C ASN A 13 -4.92 -13.83 12.19
N MET A 14 -4.49 -14.35 11.04
CA MET A 14 -5.37 -14.96 10.04
C MET A 14 -6.25 -16.07 10.64
N LYS A 15 -5.67 -16.93 11.51
CA LYS A 15 -6.42 -17.99 12.21
C LYS A 15 -7.57 -17.44 13.04
N THR A 16 -7.35 -16.33 13.74
CA THR A 16 -8.38 -15.68 14.57
C THR A 16 -9.47 -15.04 13.70
N LYS A 17 -9.14 -14.47 12.54
CA LYS A 17 -10.15 -13.97 11.57
C LYS A 17 -11.04 -15.13 11.09
N GLN A 18 -10.45 -16.26 10.73
CA GLN A 18 -11.18 -17.46 10.29
C GLN A 18 -12.08 -18.02 11.38
N GLU A 19 -11.57 -18.12 12.62
CA GLU A 19 -12.33 -18.59 13.76
C GLU A 19 -13.57 -17.72 14.03
N ILE A 20 -13.43 -16.39 13.97
CA ILE A 20 -14.55 -15.45 14.10
C ILE A 20 -15.63 -15.72 13.05
N ILE A 21 -15.23 -15.90 11.79
CA ILE A 21 -16.15 -16.14 10.67
C ILE A 21 -16.86 -17.49 10.84
N LEU A 22 -16.12 -18.54 11.19
CA LEU A 22 -16.66 -19.89 11.40
C LEU A 22 -17.63 -19.94 12.59
N MET A 23 -17.33 -19.30 13.72
CA MET A 23 -18.23 -19.22 14.87
C MET A 23 -19.54 -18.52 14.53
N HIS A 24 -19.52 -17.55 13.61
CA HIS A 24 -20.75 -16.87 13.21
C HIS A 24 -21.59 -17.72 12.25
N ILE A 25 -20.97 -18.36 11.25
CA ILE A 25 -21.67 -19.11 10.20
C ILE A 25 -22.11 -20.50 10.69
N ARG A 26 -21.20 -21.24 11.33
CA ARG A 26 -21.44 -22.64 11.72
C ARG A 26 -22.22 -22.72 13.03
N ASP A 27 -21.78 -21.96 14.04
CA ASP A 27 -22.33 -22.06 15.39
C ASP A 27 -23.48 -21.08 15.64
N GLY A 28 -23.74 -20.14 14.72
CA GLY A 28 -24.79 -19.11 14.89
C GLY A 28 -24.56 -18.16 16.05
N LYS A 29 -23.32 -18.06 16.56
CA LYS A 29 -23.00 -17.27 17.75
C LYS A 29 -23.17 -15.78 17.48
N SER A 30 -23.68 -15.08 18.50
CA SER A 30 -23.79 -13.62 18.46
C SER A 30 -22.41 -12.96 18.52
N GLN A 31 -22.28 -11.75 17.96
CA GLN A 31 -21.04 -10.95 18.05
C GLN A 31 -20.55 -10.78 19.50
N ARG A 32 -21.48 -10.72 20.46
CA ARG A 32 -21.17 -10.60 21.89
C ARG A 32 -20.53 -11.86 22.44
N GLU A 33 -21.03 -13.02 22.03
CA GLU A 33 -20.51 -14.31 22.43
C GLU A 33 -19.15 -14.57 21.80
N ILE A 34 -18.99 -14.29 20.50
CA ILE A 34 -17.71 -14.40 19.79
C ILE A 34 -16.65 -13.52 20.46
N SER A 35 -17.00 -12.30 20.89
CA SER A 35 -16.09 -11.40 21.61
C SER A 35 -15.66 -11.96 22.98
N ARG A 36 -16.55 -12.63 23.70
CA ARG A 36 -16.22 -13.29 24.98
C ARG A 36 -15.31 -14.50 24.79
N VAL A 37 -15.51 -15.27 23.71
CA VAL A 37 -14.73 -16.48 23.41
C VAL A 37 -13.35 -16.13 22.86
N THR A 38 -13.29 -15.21 21.88
CA THR A 38 -12.04 -14.84 21.19
C THR A 38 -11.24 -13.75 21.90
N GLY A 39 -11.84 -13.04 22.86
CA GLY A 39 -11.23 -11.90 23.55
C GLY A 39 -11.02 -10.67 22.65
N ARG A 40 -11.59 -10.63 21.43
CA ARG A 40 -11.40 -9.55 20.46
C ARG A 40 -12.48 -8.49 20.56
N ASP A 41 -12.12 -7.26 20.17
CA ASP A 41 -13.05 -6.14 20.17
C ASP A 41 -14.22 -6.37 19.20
N ARG A 42 -15.41 -5.95 19.64
CA ARG A 42 -16.65 -6.14 18.90
C ARG A 42 -16.67 -5.37 17.58
N LYS A 43 -15.97 -4.24 17.46
CA LYS A 43 -15.90 -3.49 16.19
C LYS A 43 -15.16 -4.31 15.13
N THR A 44 -14.11 -5.04 15.52
CA THR A 44 -13.34 -5.86 14.58
C THR A 44 -14.09 -7.12 14.16
N ILE A 45 -14.79 -7.77 15.10
CA ILE A 45 -15.69 -8.89 14.80
C ILE A 45 -16.78 -8.45 13.83
N ARG A 46 -17.44 -7.31 14.11
CA ARG A 46 -18.47 -6.74 13.22
C ARG A 46 -17.93 -6.43 11.84
N LYS A 47 -16.73 -5.85 11.75
CA LYS A 47 -16.06 -5.55 10.47
C LYS A 47 -15.91 -6.82 9.64
N TYR A 48 -15.34 -7.89 10.20
CA TYR A 48 -15.11 -9.13 9.46
C TYR A 48 -16.39 -9.88 9.07
N ILE A 49 -17.40 -9.89 9.95
CA ILE A 49 -18.69 -10.49 9.60
C ILE A 49 -19.34 -9.73 8.44
N ARG A 50 -19.32 -8.40 8.49
CA ARG A 50 -19.90 -7.56 7.43
C ARG A 50 -19.17 -7.74 6.10
N GLU A 51 -17.83 -7.70 6.11
CA GLU A 51 -17.03 -7.94 4.90
C GLU A 51 -17.39 -9.28 4.26
N TYR A 52 -17.46 -10.35 5.07
CA TYR A 52 -17.86 -11.67 4.60
C TYR A 52 -19.28 -11.71 3.99
N GLU A 53 -20.26 -11.09 4.66
CA GLU A 53 -21.65 -11.03 4.17
C GLU A 53 -21.78 -10.21 2.89
N GLU A 54 -21.04 -9.11 2.76
CA GLU A 54 -21.01 -8.26 1.57
C GLU A 54 -20.36 -8.99 0.39
N ASP A 55 -19.23 -9.66 0.61
CA ASP A 55 -18.56 -10.47 -0.41
C ASP A 55 -19.46 -11.60 -0.88
N ARG A 56 -20.12 -12.29 0.06
CA ARG A 56 -21.10 -13.33 -0.25
C ARG A 56 -22.29 -12.79 -1.04
N ARG A 57 -22.77 -11.58 -0.75
CA ARG A 57 -23.87 -10.94 -1.47
C ARG A 57 -23.50 -10.56 -2.90
N LYS A 58 -22.33 -9.93 -3.10
CA LYS A 58 -21.83 -9.57 -4.44
C LYS A 58 -21.71 -10.80 -5.33
N LEU A 59 -21.24 -11.91 -4.77
CA LEU A 59 -21.14 -13.20 -5.47
C LEU A 59 -22.51 -13.77 -5.89
N LEU A 60 -23.51 -13.66 -5.02
CA LEU A 60 -24.88 -14.08 -5.33
C LEU A 60 -25.50 -13.21 -6.44
N GLU A 61 -25.21 -11.92 -6.47
CA GLU A 61 -25.71 -10.99 -7.50
C GLU A 61 -25.04 -11.17 -8.87
N HIS A 62 -23.77 -11.56 -8.91
CA HIS A 62 -23.01 -11.74 -10.16
C HIS A 62 -23.15 -13.12 -10.83
N GLY A 63 -24.06 -13.99 -10.35
CA GLY A 63 -24.56 -15.12 -11.14
C GLY A 63 -23.60 -16.29 -11.35
N GLY A 64 -22.68 -16.56 -10.42
CA GLY A 64 -21.80 -17.72 -10.51
C GLY A 64 -21.17 -18.05 -9.16
N VAL A 65 -21.44 -19.26 -8.66
CA VAL A 65 -20.92 -19.78 -7.40
C VAL A 65 -19.43 -20.15 -7.59
N GLU A 66 -18.57 -19.14 -7.77
CA GLU A 66 -17.13 -19.31 -7.61
C GLU A 66 -16.85 -19.45 -6.11
N THR A 67 -17.07 -20.66 -5.57
CA THR A 67 -16.75 -21.02 -4.17
C THR A 67 -15.32 -20.62 -3.79
N GLU A 68 -14.44 -20.53 -4.79
CA GLU A 68 -13.05 -20.11 -4.71
C GLU A 68 -12.88 -18.66 -4.23
N GLU A 69 -13.77 -17.72 -4.57
CA GLU A 69 -13.70 -16.33 -4.10
C GLU A 69 -14.11 -16.20 -2.62
N ILE A 70 -15.09 -16.98 -2.18
CA ILE A 70 -15.49 -17.07 -0.75
C ILE A 70 -14.35 -17.68 0.07
N VAL A 71 -13.72 -18.73 -0.45
CA VAL A 71 -12.56 -19.35 0.20
C VAL A 71 -11.40 -18.36 0.25
N ARG A 72 -11.20 -17.54 -0.80
CA ARG A 72 -10.15 -16.52 -0.83
C ARG A 72 -10.34 -15.46 0.25
N SER A 73 -11.55 -14.95 0.46
CA SER A 73 -11.82 -13.94 1.51
C SER A 73 -11.60 -14.49 2.93
N ILE A 74 -11.84 -15.79 3.14
CA ILE A 74 -11.57 -16.53 4.39
C ILE A 74 -10.06 -16.78 4.57
N VAL A 75 -9.34 -17.09 3.50
CA VAL A 75 -7.90 -17.47 3.55
C VAL A 75 -6.99 -16.24 3.59
N GLU A 76 -7.42 -15.09 3.07
CA GLU A 76 -6.59 -13.89 3.02
C GLU A 76 -6.32 -13.28 4.40
N LYS A 77 -5.07 -12.85 4.59
CA LYS A 77 -4.60 -12.21 5.82
C LYS A 77 -5.39 -10.91 6.05
N PRO A 78 -5.81 -10.61 7.30
CA PRO A 78 -6.43 -9.33 7.60
C PRO A 78 -5.46 -8.19 7.28
N LYS A 79 -5.87 -7.30 6.38
CA LYS A 79 -5.09 -6.13 5.98
C LYS A 79 -5.71 -4.87 6.56
N TYR A 80 -4.86 -3.93 6.98
CA TYR A 80 -5.32 -2.61 7.40
C TYR A 80 -5.72 -1.81 6.15
N ASP A 81 -6.90 -1.20 6.19
CA ASP A 81 -7.32 -0.32 5.11
C ASP A 81 -6.52 0.99 5.20
N THR A 82 -5.76 1.26 4.15
CA THR A 82 -4.93 2.46 4.01
C THR A 82 -5.40 3.32 2.84
N SER A 83 -6.51 2.96 2.19
CA SER A 83 -7.06 3.64 1.01
C SER A 83 -7.41 5.10 1.31
N THR A 84 -7.93 5.40 2.50
CA THR A 84 -8.30 6.74 2.94
C THR A 84 -7.10 7.63 3.29
N ARG A 85 -5.87 7.11 3.23
CA ARG A 85 -4.67 7.87 3.60
C ARG A 85 -4.21 8.73 2.44
N GLU A 86 -4.61 10.00 2.47
CA GLU A 86 -4.16 11.00 1.51
C GLU A 86 -2.98 11.84 2.02
N LYS A 87 -2.17 12.35 1.09
CA LYS A 87 -1.05 13.24 1.40
C LYS A 87 -1.56 14.66 1.63
N LYS A 88 -1.64 15.09 2.89
CA LYS A 88 -2.21 16.42 3.25
C LYS A 88 -1.37 17.62 2.77
N LYS A 89 -0.03 17.54 2.84
CA LYS A 89 0.88 18.67 2.55
C LYS A 89 1.45 18.67 1.13
N LEU A 90 1.27 17.58 0.38
CA LEU A 90 1.75 17.48 -1.00
C LEU A 90 0.60 17.86 -1.94
N THR A 91 0.30 19.15 -2.03
CA THR A 91 -0.71 19.66 -2.96
C THR A 91 -0.19 19.59 -4.40
N ASP A 92 -1.10 19.62 -5.38
CA ASP A 92 -0.74 19.58 -6.80
C ASP A 92 0.17 20.74 -7.22
N GLU A 93 0.03 21.90 -6.57
CA GLU A 93 0.90 23.05 -6.77
C GLU A 93 2.36 22.76 -6.39
N VAL A 94 2.56 22.15 -5.22
CA VAL A 94 3.90 21.74 -4.76
C VAL A 94 4.50 20.70 -5.70
N VAL A 95 3.69 19.76 -6.19
CA VAL A 95 4.15 18.76 -7.17
C VAL A 95 4.58 19.43 -8.47
N LYS A 96 3.80 20.40 -8.99
CA LYS A 96 4.17 21.17 -10.19
C LYS A 96 5.47 21.94 -9.98
N ARG A 97 5.67 22.52 -8.79
CA ARG A 97 6.89 23.25 -8.48
C ARG A 97 8.11 22.34 -8.39
N ILE A 98 7.96 21.17 -7.78
CA ILE A 98 9.02 20.15 -7.77
C ILE A 98 9.36 19.71 -9.21
N LYS A 99 8.36 19.50 -10.08
CA LYS A 99 8.58 19.19 -11.51
C LYS A 99 9.40 20.27 -12.18
N PHE A 100 9.02 21.53 -12.01
CA PHE A 100 9.75 22.66 -12.58
C PHE A 100 11.24 22.64 -12.23
N TYR A 101 11.59 22.38 -10.97
CA TYR A 101 12.99 22.29 -10.54
C TYR A 101 13.73 21.07 -11.11
N LEU A 102 13.04 19.96 -11.33
CA LEU A 102 13.61 18.78 -11.99
C LEU A 102 13.86 19.04 -13.49
N ASP A 103 12.93 19.68 -14.19
CA ASP A 103 13.07 20.03 -15.60
C ASP A 103 14.21 21.04 -15.81
N GLU A 104 14.39 22.01 -14.91
CA GLU A 104 15.56 22.89 -14.92
C GLU A 104 16.86 22.11 -14.75
N ASN A 105 16.87 21.11 -13.89
CA ASN A 105 18.04 20.26 -13.67
C ASN A 105 18.38 19.45 -14.92
N GLU A 106 17.40 18.89 -15.61
CA GLU A 106 17.60 18.20 -16.89
C GLU A 106 18.21 19.14 -17.95
N LYS A 107 17.71 20.37 -18.06
CA LYS A 107 18.29 21.40 -18.95
C LYS A 107 19.74 21.72 -18.59
N ARG A 108 20.06 21.90 -17.29
CA ARG A 108 21.44 22.15 -16.83
C ARG A 108 22.36 20.97 -17.14
N ILE A 109 21.88 19.73 -17.01
CA ILE A 109 22.63 18.52 -17.38
C ILE A 109 22.88 18.49 -18.89
N ALA A 110 21.85 18.76 -19.71
CA ALA A 110 21.97 18.80 -21.17
C ALA A 110 22.95 19.88 -21.65
N MET A 111 23.01 21.03 -20.97
CA MET A 111 23.98 22.09 -21.23
C MET A 111 25.39 21.80 -20.67
N GLY A 112 25.59 20.68 -19.97
CA GLY A 112 26.89 20.30 -19.39
C GLY A 112 27.24 20.96 -18.05
N ILE A 113 26.34 21.76 -17.46
CA ILE A 113 26.59 22.52 -16.22
C ILE A 113 26.15 21.71 -14.99
N ARG A 114 26.80 20.56 -14.78
CA ARG A 114 26.41 19.61 -13.71
C ARG A 114 26.55 20.17 -12.29
N LYS A 115 27.48 21.11 -12.06
CA LYS A 115 27.71 21.69 -10.73
C LYS A 115 26.56 22.57 -10.24
N GLN A 116 25.73 23.10 -11.14
CA GLN A 116 24.60 23.97 -10.81
C GLN A 116 23.28 23.21 -10.69
N VAL A 117 23.29 21.88 -10.83
CA VAL A 117 22.12 21.04 -10.65
C VAL A 117 21.71 21.07 -9.18
N ARG A 118 20.44 21.44 -8.92
CA ARG A 118 19.89 21.52 -7.56
C ARG A 118 19.78 20.13 -6.94
N LYS A 119 20.28 19.98 -5.73
CA LYS A 119 20.10 18.77 -4.91
C LYS A 119 18.70 18.74 -4.31
N LYS A 120 18.31 17.59 -3.73
CA LYS A 120 17.02 17.46 -3.03
C LYS A 120 16.87 18.44 -1.87
N ILE A 121 17.97 18.76 -1.20
CA ILE A 121 18.03 19.73 -0.10
C ILE A 121 17.77 21.13 -0.65
N ASP A 122 18.49 21.54 -1.70
CA ASP A 122 18.30 22.84 -2.34
C ASP A 122 16.87 23.05 -2.90
N ILE A 123 16.25 21.99 -3.42
CA ILE A 123 14.84 22.03 -3.85
C ILE A 123 13.92 22.22 -2.65
N TYR A 124 14.20 21.57 -1.52
CA TYR A 124 13.43 21.74 -0.29
C TYR A 124 13.56 23.16 0.26
N GLU A 125 14.77 23.70 0.33
CA GLU A 125 15.03 25.07 0.78
C GLU A 125 14.29 26.09 -0.09
N ALA A 126 14.34 25.95 -1.41
CA ALA A 126 13.60 26.82 -2.33
C ALA A 126 12.07 26.78 -2.08
N LEU A 127 11.51 25.60 -1.78
CA LEU A 127 10.08 25.49 -1.45
C LEU A 127 9.73 26.18 -0.12
N VAL A 128 10.63 26.11 0.86
CA VAL A 128 10.45 26.78 2.16
C VAL A 128 10.57 28.30 2.01
N GLU A 129 11.51 28.79 1.19
CA GLU A 129 11.66 30.22 0.86
C GLU A 129 10.41 30.79 0.17
N GLU A 130 9.74 29.99 -0.65
CA GLU A 130 8.45 30.34 -1.27
C GLU A 130 7.27 30.35 -0.27
N GLY A 131 7.51 29.98 1.00
CA GLY A 131 6.51 29.99 2.07
C GLY A 131 5.67 28.73 2.16
N ILE A 132 6.07 27.63 1.50
CA ILE A 132 5.33 26.36 1.52
C ILE A 132 5.75 25.55 2.76
N ASP A 133 4.78 25.29 3.65
CA ASP A 133 4.99 24.39 4.80
C ASP A 133 4.97 22.91 4.36
N ILE A 134 6.14 22.40 3.97
CA ILE A 134 6.35 20.98 3.67
C ILE A 134 7.53 20.42 4.46
N GLY A 135 7.50 19.12 4.75
CA GLY A 135 8.62 18.42 5.39
C GLY A 135 9.63 17.91 4.37
N TYR A 136 10.92 18.01 4.69
CA TYR A 136 12.03 17.52 3.85
C TYR A 136 11.83 16.07 3.36
N THR A 137 11.40 15.17 4.25
CA THR A 137 11.14 13.76 3.93
C THR A 137 10.05 13.59 2.87
N THR A 138 9.02 14.44 2.90
CA THR A 138 7.91 14.40 1.94
C THR A 138 8.38 14.84 0.56
N VAL A 139 9.21 15.90 0.49
CA VAL A 139 9.85 16.37 -0.75
C VAL A 139 10.76 15.29 -1.30
N CYS A 140 11.61 14.69 -0.47
CA CYS A 140 12.51 13.62 -0.88
C CYS A 140 11.77 12.40 -1.45
N GLN A 141 10.67 11.99 -0.81
CA GLN A 141 9.83 10.90 -1.29
C GLN A 141 9.15 11.25 -2.61
N ALA A 142 8.64 12.48 -2.76
CA ALA A 142 8.03 12.94 -4.00
C ALA A 142 9.05 12.91 -5.16
N ILE A 143 10.23 13.52 -4.97
CA ILE A 143 11.30 13.52 -5.97
C ILE A 143 11.73 12.09 -6.33
N SER A 144 11.97 11.23 -5.33
CA SER A 144 12.36 9.84 -5.59
C SER A 144 11.30 9.08 -6.38
N LYS A 145 10.00 9.31 -6.10
CA LYS A 145 8.91 8.68 -6.84
C LYS A 145 8.94 9.11 -8.30
N MET A 146 9.08 10.41 -8.56
CA MET A 146 9.09 10.98 -9.91
C MET A 146 10.31 10.51 -10.72
N LEU A 147 11.49 10.45 -10.10
CA LEU A 147 12.71 9.94 -10.73
C LEU A 147 12.73 8.42 -10.94
N ASN A 148 11.97 7.66 -10.15
CA ASN A 148 11.84 6.22 -10.35
C ASN A 148 10.78 5.89 -11.39
N GLU A 149 9.71 6.67 -11.49
CA GLU A 149 8.73 6.58 -12.58
C GLU A 149 9.37 6.82 -13.95
N SER A 150 10.39 7.69 -14.02
CA SER A 150 11.13 7.96 -15.27
C SER A 150 12.21 6.93 -15.61
N LYS A 151 12.53 5.98 -14.71
CA LYS A 151 13.50 4.91 -14.99
C LYS A 151 12.75 3.72 -15.57
N GLU A 152 12.95 3.46 -16.85
CA GLU A 152 12.44 2.25 -17.50
C GLU A 152 12.85 1.00 -16.71
N ALA A 153 11.91 0.09 -16.52
CA ALA A 153 12.14 -1.16 -15.79
C ALA A 153 13.01 -2.06 -16.65
N PHE A 154 14.29 -2.13 -16.30
CA PHE A 154 15.24 -2.96 -17.00
C PHE A 154 15.05 -4.45 -16.65
N ILE A 155 14.61 -5.28 -17.60
CA ILE A 155 14.43 -6.73 -17.38
C ILE A 155 15.75 -7.44 -17.66
N ARG A 156 16.29 -8.10 -16.63
CA ARG A 156 17.46 -8.95 -16.79
C ARG A 156 17.08 -10.21 -17.56
N CYS A 157 17.46 -10.29 -18.84
CA CYS A 157 17.38 -11.53 -19.60
C CYS A 157 18.44 -12.52 -19.10
N GLU A 158 18.00 -13.72 -18.72
CA GLU A 158 18.91 -14.85 -18.51
C GLU A 158 19.16 -15.55 -19.85
N TYR A 159 20.43 -15.72 -20.20
CA TYR A 159 20.85 -16.41 -21.42
C TYR A 159 21.38 -17.80 -21.09
N LYS A 160 21.14 -18.74 -22.02
CA LYS A 160 21.77 -20.06 -21.95
C LYS A 160 23.25 -19.95 -22.35
N PRO A 161 24.15 -20.76 -21.77
CA PRO A 161 25.56 -20.75 -22.14
C PRO A 161 25.73 -20.99 -23.65
N GLY A 162 26.33 -20.05 -24.36
CA GLY A 162 26.57 -20.11 -25.82
C GLY A 162 25.90 -19.00 -26.64
N ASP A 163 25.00 -18.21 -26.04
CA ASP A 163 24.34 -17.08 -26.71
C ASP A 163 25.18 -15.79 -26.55
N THR A 164 25.63 -15.19 -27.66
CA THR A 164 26.60 -14.07 -27.68
C THR A 164 25.95 -12.67 -27.71
N GLY A 165 24.64 -12.58 -27.47
CA GLY A 165 23.90 -11.31 -27.43
C GLY A 165 23.60 -10.83 -26.01
N GLY A 166 24.60 -10.35 -25.27
CA GLY A 166 24.40 -9.75 -23.94
C GLY A 166 23.77 -8.37 -24.02
N GLY A 167 22.48 -8.31 -24.31
CA GLY A 167 21.73 -7.08 -24.50
C GLY A 167 20.81 -6.75 -23.34
N TYR A 168 20.74 -5.47 -23.02
CA TYR A 168 19.76 -4.94 -22.10
C TYR A 168 18.45 -4.66 -22.88
N VAL A 169 17.32 -5.34 -22.60
CA VAL A 169 15.99 -5.01 -23.19
C VAL A 169 15.21 -4.04 -22.30
N SER A 170 15.04 -2.79 -22.76
CA SER A 170 14.09 -1.82 -22.18
C SER A 170 12.65 -2.23 -22.49
N LYS A 171 11.72 -1.85 -21.61
CA LYS A 171 10.28 -2.03 -21.81
C LYS A 171 9.67 -0.86 -22.57
#